data_AF-V5H978-F1
#
_entry.id   AF-V5H978-F1
#
_cell.length_a   1.000
_cell.length_b   1.000
_cell.length_c   1.000
_cell.angle_alpha   90.00
_cell.angle_beta   90.00
_cell.angle_gamma   90.00
#
_symmetry.space_group_name_H-M   'P 1'
#
loop_
_entity.id
_entity.type
_entity.pdbx_description
1 polymer ?
#
loop_
_entity_poly.entity_id
_entity_poly.type
_entity_poly.pdbx_seq_one_letter_code
_entity_poly.pdbx_strand_id
1 'polypeptide(L)'
;AVSAAPRQINLPAPQDHRGRWKHGLPPLCSSLNPLLHGEPLDEERRKTLVSKLRDDLIHFLDTNHLVLSGSSATIRWSYNSLGKALASAYPNMVLDKPGAKPFSRSSGIHGPFIRRLACTRKMRRLRALKAKKDPQQMP
;
A
#
# COMPACT_ATOMS: atom_id res chain seq x y z
N ALA A 1 5.30 -21.58 37.25
CA ALA A 1 5.54 -20.38 36.44
C ALA A 1 5.37 -20.75 34.97
N VAL A 2 4.25 -20.37 34.34
CA VAL A 2 4.02 -20.65 32.92
C VAL A 2 4.59 -19.51 32.09
N SER A 3 5.71 -19.76 31.43
CA SER A 3 6.29 -18.85 30.42
C SER A 3 5.31 -18.71 29.27
N ALA A 4 4.57 -17.60 29.23
CA ALA A 4 3.76 -17.19 28.09
C ALA A 4 4.70 -16.77 26.96
N ALA A 5 5.06 -17.70 26.09
CA ALA A 5 5.69 -17.38 24.81
C ALA A 5 4.78 -16.39 24.06
N PRO A 6 5.33 -15.32 23.46
CA PRO A 6 4.52 -14.38 22.70
C PRO A 6 3.89 -15.15 21.54
N ARG A 7 2.55 -15.28 21.57
CA ARG A 7 1.75 -15.86 20.49
C ARG A 7 2.17 -15.17 19.21
N GLN A 8 3.00 -15.84 18.40
CA GLN A 8 3.21 -15.44 17.01
C GLN A 8 1.84 -15.57 16.36
N ILE A 9 1.17 -14.42 16.21
CA ILE A 9 -0.01 -14.33 15.38
C ILE A 9 0.49 -14.75 13.99
N ASN A 10 0.18 -15.98 13.60
CA ASN A 10 0.39 -16.51 12.26
C ASN A 10 -0.53 -15.72 11.33
N LEU A 11 -0.12 -14.49 11.04
CA LEU A 11 -0.76 -13.66 10.04
C LEU A 11 -0.56 -14.38 8.71
N PRO A 12 -1.65 -14.68 7.98
CA PRO A 12 -1.54 -15.34 6.69
C PRO A 12 -0.58 -14.54 5.82
N ALA A 13 0.40 -15.23 5.24
CA ALA A 13 1.39 -14.59 4.40
C ALA A 13 0.67 -13.73 3.35
N PRO A 14 1.12 -12.49 3.10
CA PRO A 14 0.50 -11.61 2.11
C PRO A 14 0.54 -12.17 0.67
N GLN A 15 1.28 -13.27 0.47
CA GLN A 15 1.54 -13.91 -0.81
C GLN A 15 1.16 -15.40 -0.77
N ASP A 16 0.70 -15.96 -1.89
CA ASP A 16 0.56 -17.41 -2.08
C ASP A 16 1.91 -18.12 -2.26
N HIS A 17 1.88 -19.45 -2.35
CA HIS A 17 3.07 -20.27 -2.62
C HIS A 17 3.76 -19.95 -3.97
N ARG A 18 3.14 -19.12 -4.82
CA ARG A 18 3.67 -18.62 -6.10
C ARG A 18 4.09 -17.14 -6.04
N GLY A 19 4.11 -16.53 -4.86
CA GLY A 19 4.48 -15.12 -4.69
C GLY A 19 3.42 -14.12 -5.16
N ARG A 20 2.17 -14.56 -5.39
CA ARG A 20 1.07 -13.68 -5.83
C ARG A 20 0.29 -13.13 -4.66
N TRP A 21 -0.17 -11.90 -4.81
CA TRP A 21 -1.02 -11.23 -3.83
C TRP A 21 -2.29 -12.05 -3.58
N LYS A 22 -2.52 -12.45 -2.32
CA LYS A 22 -3.59 -13.40 -1.96
C LYS A 22 -4.83 -12.76 -1.33
N HIS A 23 -4.74 -11.50 -0.91
CA HIS A 23 -5.75 -10.84 -0.08
C HIS A 23 -6.81 -10.05 -0.87
N GLY A 24 -6.81 -10.15 -2.21
CA GLY A 24 -7.63 -9.29 -3.06
C GLY A 24 -7.17 -7.83 -3.03
N LEU A 25 -7.63 -7.02 -3.98
CA LEU A 25 -7.38 -5.58 -3.91
C LEU A 25 -8.36 -4.93 -2.91
N PRO A 26 -7.96 -3.83 -2.25
CA PRO A 26 -8.91 -3.09 -1.42
C PRO A 26 -10.13 -2.68 -2.23
N PRO A 27 -11.31 -2.58 -1.60
CA PRO A 27 -12.46 -1.92 -2.20
C PRO A 27 -12.11 -0.44 -2.38
N LEU A 28 -11.63 -0.08 -3.57
CA LEU A 28 -11.26 1.28 -3.90
C LEU A 28 -12.52 2.14 -4.03
N CYS A 29 -12.47 3.34 -3.47
CA CYS A 29 -13.59 4.27 -3.54
C CYS A 29 -13.88 4.62 -5.01
N SER A 30 -15.16 4.62 -5.42
CA SER A 30 -15.58 4.93 -6.79
C SER A 30 -15.06 6.28 -7.32
N SER A 31 -14.74 7.21 -6.41
CA SER A 31 -14.08 8.48 -6.77
C SER A 31 -12.69 8.31 -7.43
N LEU A 32 -12.05 7.15 -7.26
CA LEU A 32 -10.75 6.81 -7.86
C LEU A 32 -10.90 6.24 -9.26
N ASN A 33 -12.10 5.83 -9.70
CA ASN A 33 -12.36 5.28 -11.03
C ASN A 33 -11.70 6.07 -12.17
N PRO A 34 -11.81 7.41 -12.25
CA PRO A 34 -11.14 8.14 -13.33
C PRO A 34 -9.61 7.97 -13.32
N LEU A 35 -8.98 7.88 -12.15
CA LEU A 35 -7.55 7.57 -12.05
C LEU A 35 -7.23 6.12 -12.46
N LEU A 36 -8.07 5.18 -12.04
CA LEU A 36 -7.90 3.74 -12.26
C LEU A 36 -8.11 3.32 -13.72
N HIS A 37 -9.01 4.01 -14.42
CA HIS A 37 -9.34 3.77 -15.81
C HIS A 37 -8.52 4.62 -16.79
N GLY A 38 -7.69 5.54 -16.29
CA GLY A 38 -6.82 6.37 -17.13
C GLY A 38 -7.55 7.53 -17.80
N GLU A 39 -8.64 8.00 -17.20
CA GLU A 39 -9.36 9.18 -17.67
C GLU A 39 -8.45 10.42 -17.70
N PRO A 40 -8.67 11.35 -18.63
CA PRO A 40 -7.96 12.61 -18.67
C PRO A 40 -8.28 13.41 -17.40
N LEU A 41 -7.30 13.50 -16.51
CA LEU A 41 -7.38 14.22 -15.24
C LEU A 41 -6.35 15.33 -15.20
N ASP A 42 -6.72 16.48 -14.65
CA ASP A 42 -5.79 17.56 -14.33
C ASP A 42 -4.71 17.07 -13.35
N GLU A 43 -3.54 17.70 -13.38
CA GLU A 43 -2.43 17.28 -12.53
C GLU A 43 -2.76 17.37 -11.03
N GLU A 44 -3.52 18.40 -10.63
CA GLU A 44 -3.93 18.60 -9.25
C GLU A 44 -4.93 17.54 -8.79
N ARG A 45 -5.99 17.28 -9.58
CA ARG A 45 -6.94 16.20 -9.33
C ARG A 45 -6.24 14.85 -9.27
N ARG A 46 -5.29 14.58 -10.16
CA ARG A 46 -4.53 13.33 -10.16
C ARG A 46 -3.69 13.18 -8.89
N LYS A 47 -2.96 14.21 -8.47
CA LYS A 47 -2.18 14.19 -7.22
C LYS A 47 -3.07 13.88 -6.01
N THR A 48 -4.27 14.47 -5.96
CA THR A 48 -5.27 14.21 -4.93
C THR A 48 -5.74 12.76 -4.96
N LEU A 49 -6.13 12.24 -6.14
CA LEU A 49 -6.59 10.86 -6.28
C LEU A 49 -5.48 9.84 -5.99
N VAL A 50 -4.24 10.09 -6.42
CA VAL A 50 -3.08 9.23 -6.12
C VAL A 50 -2.77 9.22 -4.62
N SER A 51 -2.95 10.36 -3.95
CA SER A 51 -2.80 10.44 -2.50
C SER A 51 -3.92 9.67 -1.78
N LYS A 52 -5.16 9.81 -2.24
CA LYS A 52 -6.31 9.05 -1.72
C LYS A 52 -6.16 7.54 -1.94
N LEU A 53 -5.75 7.11 -3.14
CA LEU A 53 -5.43 5.70 -3.43
C LEU A 53 -4.37 5.16 -2.50
N ARG A 54 -3.32 5.95 -2.21
CA ARG A 54 -2.27 5.56 -1.28
C ARG A 54 -2.81 5.39 0.13
N ASP A 55 -3.70 6.26 0.55
CA ASP A 55 -4.32 6.23 1.87
C ASP A 55 -5.25 5.03 2.03
N ASP A 56 -6.09 4.75 1.04
CA ASP A 56 -6.94 3.56 1.00
C ASP A 56 -6.10 2.27 1.05
N LEU A 57 -4.99 2.21 0.30
CA LEU A 57 -4.06 1.09 0.34
C LEU A 57 -3.40 0.93 1.71
N ILE A 58 -2.95 2.02 2.33
CA ILE A 58 -2.37 1.99 3.69
C ILE A 58 -3.41 1.50 4.69
N HIS A 59 -4.62 2.05 4.64
CA HIS A 59 -5.70 1.69 5.53
C HIS A 59 -6.06 0.20 5.40
N PHE A 60 -6.16 -0.31 4.17
CA PHE A 60 -6.39 -1.72 3.92
C PHE A 60 -5.27 -2.61 4.46
N LEU A 61 -4.01 -2.24 4.21
CA LEU A 61 -2.86 -2.99 4.70
C LEU A 61 -2.78 -2.98 6.23
N ASP A 62 -3.13 -1.87 6.89
CA ASP A 62 -3.14 -1.76 8.35
C ASP A 62 -4.32 -2.53 8.96
N THR A 63 -5.51 -2.41 8.40
CA THR A 63 -6.74 -3.11 8.86
C THR A 63 -6.59 -4.62 8.77
N ASN A 64 -6.02 -5.12 7.67
CA ASN A 64 -5.81 -6.56 7.47
C ASN A 64 -4.48 -7.04 8.06
N HIS A 65 -3.76 -6.17 8.77
CA HIS A 65 -2.47 -6.48 9.37
C HIS A 65 -1.42 -7.05 8.39
N LEU A 66 -1.51 -6.66 7.11
CA LEU A 66 -0.68 -7.16 6.03
C LEU A 66 0.67 -6.46 5.96
N VAL A 67 1.72 -7.20 5.60
CA VAL A 67 3.09 -6.65 5.45
C VAL A 67 3.58 -5.97 6.74
N LEU A 68 3.19 -6.52 7.89
CA LEU A 68 3.56 -6.00 9.22
C LEU A 68 4.77 -6.71 9.83
N SER A 69 5.02 -7.97 9.46
CA SER A 69 6.04 -8.83 10.05
C SER A 69 6.75 -9.64 8.97
N GLY A 70 8.04 -9.92 9.18
CA GLY A 70 8.90 -10.65 8.27
C GLY A 70 10.21 -9.92 7.96
N SER A 71 11.10 -10.59 7.23
CA SER A 71 12.37 -10.00 6.81
C SER A 71 12.17 -8.82 5.87
N SER A 72 13.15 -7.90 5.81
CA SER A 72 13.15 -6.77 4.88
C SER A 72 12.92 -7.21 3.43
N ALA A 73 13.43 -8.38 3.04
CA ALA A 73 13.18 -8.99 1.75
C ALA A 73 11.70 -9.37 1.59
N THR A 74 11.11 -10.11 2.54
CA THR A 74 9.71 -10.52 2.51
C THR A 74 8.75 -9.34 2.39
N ILE A 75 9.03 -8.28 3.16
CA ILE A 75 8.29 -7.02 3.09
C ILE A 75 8.38 -6.41 1.69
N ARG A 76 9.59 -6.29 1.13
CA ARG A 76 9.83 -5.77 -0.22
C ARG A 76 9.07 -6.58 -1.29
N TRP A 77 9.12 -7.91 -1.22
CA TRP A 77 8.41 -8.79 -2.15
C TRP A 77 6.90 -8.66 -2.03
N SER A 78 6.37 -8.51 -0.82
CA SER A 78 4.92 -8.33 -0.59
C SER A 78 4.41 -7.03 -1.22
N TYR A 79 5.16 -5.95 -1.02
CA TYR A 79 4.89 -4.65 -1.65
C TYR A 79 4.99 -4.73 -3.19
N ASN A 80 5.98 -5.44 -3.72
CA ASN A 80 6.11 -5.67 -5.16
C ASN A 80 4.92 -6.47 -5.71
N SER A 81 4.49 -7.51 -5.00
CA SER A 81 3.35 -8.35 -5.37
C SER A 81 2.04 -7.56 -5.36
N LEU A 82 1.83 -6.69 -4.36
CA LEU A 82 0.71 -5.74 -4.33
C LEU A 82 0.72 -4.82 -5.55
N GLY A 83 1.88 -4.25 -5.90
CA GLY A 83 2.02 -3.42 -7.10
C GLY A 83 1.66 -4.16 -8.39
N LYS A 84 2.12 -5.42 -8.52
CA LYS A 84 1.78 -6.27 -9.67
C LYS A 84 0.29 -6.63 -9.74
N ALA A 85 -0.35 -6.85 -8.59
CA ALA A 85 -1.78 -7.11 -8.52
C ALA A 85 -2.59 -5.87 -8.92
N LEU A 86 -2.18 -4.69 -8.44
CA LEU A 86 -2.81 -3.42 -8.80
C LEU A 86 -2.64 -3.12 -10.31
N ALA A 87 -1.47 -3.38 -10.88
CA ALA A 87 -1.21 -3.28 -12.33
C ALA A 87 -1.97 -4.31 -13.17
N SER A 88 -2.30 -5.44 -12.58
CA SER A 88 -3.13 -6.46 -13.23
C SER A 88 -4.59 -6.04 -13.31
N ALA A 89 -5.12 -5.44 -12.25
CA ALA A 89 -6.53 -5.08 -12.16
C ALA A 89 -6.82 -3.74 -12.84
N TYR A 90 -5.86 -2.81 -12.79
CA TYR A 90 -5.99 -1.47 -13.36
C TYR A 90 -4.84 -1.20 -14.33
N PRO A 91 -4.81 -1.89 -15.49
CA PRO A 91 -3.74 -1.75 -16.47
C PRO A 91 -3.69 -0.35 -17.09
N ASN A 92 -4.80 0.41 -17.06
CA ASN A 92 -4.91 1.76 -17.61
C ASN A 92 -4.62 2.86 -16.57
N MET A 93 -4.31 2.51 -15.32
CA MET A 93 -4.10 3.50 -14.27
C MET A 93 -2.87 4.36 -14.58
N VAL A 94 -3.00 5.69 -14.49
CA VAL A 94 -1.89 6.62 -14.71
C VAL A 94 -1.55 7.32 -13.41
N LEU A 95 -0.42 6.96 -12.79
CA LEU A 95 0.02 7.54 -11.51
C LEU A 95 0.88 8.80 -11.64
N ASP A 96 1.48 9.01 -12.80
CA ASP A 96 2.42 10.10 -13.07
C ASP A 96 1.76 11.18 -13.95
N LYS A 97 2.52 11.94 -14.74
CA LYS A 97 2.05 13.01 -15.64
C LYS A 97 0.99 12.55 -16.65
N PRO A 98 0.14 13.46 -17.17
CA PRO A 98 -0.78 13.11 -18.25
C PRO A 98 0.05 12.67 -19.46
N GLY A 99 -0.29 11.54 -20.08
CA GLY A 99 0.51 10.93 -21.15
C GLY A 99 1.71 10.09 -20.67
N ALA A 100 1.91 9.96 -19.35
CA ALA A 100 2.89 9.01 -18.83
C ALA A 100 2.44 7.57 -19.08
N LYS A 101 3.42 6.65 -19.14
CA LYS A 101 3.13 5.24 -19.39
C LYS A 101 2.17 4.69 -18.32
N PRO A 102 1.19 3.88 -18.72
CA PRO A 102 0.25 3.27 -17.80
C PRO A 102 0.97 2.38 -16.79
N PHE A 103 0.32 2.18 -15.64
CA PHE A 103 0.79 1.37 -14.53
C PHE A 103 0.83 -0.11 -14.92
N SER A 104 1.90 -0.48 -15.62
CA SER A 104 2.12 -1.79 -16.19
C SER A 104 3.09 -2.61 -15.35
N ARG A 105 2.89 -3.94 -15.35
CA ARG A 105 3.80 -4.93 -14.74
C ARG A 105 5.23 -4.87 -15.29
N SER A 106 5.39 -4.42 -16.53
CA SER A 106 6.68 -4.25 -17.21
C SER A 106 7.25 -2.83 -17.05
N SER A 107 6.40 -1.86 -16.72
CA SER A 107 6.86 -0.49 -16.49
C SER A 107 7.38 -0.41 -15.06
N GLY A 108 8.66 -0.06 -14.86
CA GLY A 108 9.24 0.15 -13.52
C GLY A 108 8.55 1.25 -12.68
N ILE A 109 7.44 1.81 -13.16
CA ILE A 109 6.63 2.91 -12.59
C ILE A 109 5.92 2.49 -11.30
N HIS A 110 5.60 1.19 -11.16
CA HIS A 110 5.05 0.69 -9.89
C HIS A 110 6.08 0.71 -8.75
N GLY A 111 7.38 0.64 -9.05
CA GLY A 111 8.45 0.71 -8.05
C GLY A 111 8.44 1.99 -7.21
N PRO A 112 8.50 3.19 -7.81
CA PRO A 112 8.43 4.47 -7.10
C PRO A 112 7.15 4.67 -6.28
N PHE A 113 5.99 4.28 -6.83
CA PHE A 113 4.72 4.38 -6.11
C PHE A 113 4.71 3.48 -4.87
N ILE A 114 5.08 2.22 -5.03
CA ILE A 114 5.14 1.25 -3.95
C ILE A 114 6.19 1.63 -2.88
N ARG A 115 7.34 2.19 -3.29
CA ARG A 115 8.34 2.73 -2.36
C ARG A 115 7.76 3.90 -1.54
N ARG A 116 7.04 4.83 -2.19
CA ARG A 116 6.36 5.93 -1.51
C ARG A 116 5.28 5.42 -0.55
N LEU A 117 4.48 4.44 -0.96
CA LEU A 117 3.48 3.77 -0.12
C LEU A 117 4.11 3.20 1.16
N ALA A 118 5.17 2.41 1.02
CA ALA A 118 5.88 1.80 2.14
C ALA A 118 6.50 2.85 3.08
N CYS A 119 7.12 3.90 2.53
CA CYS A 119 7.66 5.01 3.32
C CYS A 119 6.56 5.76 4.08
N THR A 120 5.46 6.13 3.41
CA THR A 120 4.34 6.84 4.05
C THR A 120 3.75 6.01 5.18
N ARG A 121 3.55 4.70 4.97
CA ARG A 121 3.05 3.78 6.00
C ARG A 121 4.01 3.68 7.19
N LYS A 122 5.31 3.54 6.95
CA LYS A 122 6.34 3.53 8.01
C LYS A 122 6.30 4.81 8.82
N MET A 123 6.25 5.97 8.16
CA MET A 123 6.21 7.28 8.83
C MET A 123 4.93 7.46 9.65
N ARG A 124 3.76 7.03 9.14
CA ARG A 124 2.50 7.03 9.90
C ARG A 124 2.61 6.21 11.18
N ARG A 125 3.15 4.99 11.09
CA ARG A 125 3.37 4.13 12.27
C ARG A 125 4.33 4.77 13.27
N LEU A 126 5.44 5.35 12.81
CA LEU A 126 6.39 6.04 13.68
C LEU A 126 5.75 7.24 14.39
N ARG A 127 4.93 8.04 13.69
CA ARG A 127 4.18 9.15 14.30
C ARG A 127 3.16 8.65 15.32
N ALA A 128 2.41 7.59 15.01
CA ALA A 128 1.46 7.00 15.94
C ALA A 128 2.14 6.41 17.19
N LEU A 129 3.33 5.83 17.05
CA LEU A 129 4.14 5.35 18.18
C LEU A 129 4.67 6.51 19.03
N LYS A 130 5.10 7.61 18.40
CA LYS A 130 5.49 8.84 19.12
C LYS A 130 4.31 9.43 19.90
N ALA A 131 3.14 9.57 19.26
CA ALA A 131 1.92 10.07 19.90
C ALA A 131 1.46 9.19 21.08
N LYS A 132 1.69 7.87 21.03
CA LYS A 132 1.41 6.96 22.15
C LYS A 132 2.44 7.05 23.27
N LYS A 133 3.66 7.48 22.97
CA LYS A 133 4.75 7.64 23.94
C LYS A 133 4.68 9.00 24.66
N ASP A 134 4.00 9.97 24.07
CA ASP A 134 3.71 11.30 24.63
C ASP A 134 2.19 11.52 24.86
N PRO A 135 1.57 10.88 25.87
CA PRO A 135 0.23 11.27 26.32
C PRO A 135 0.23 12.53 27.22
N GLN A 136 1.37 13.20 27.40
CA GLN A 136 1.52 14.39 28.23
C GLN A 136 2.00 15.55 27.37
N GLN A 137 1.06 16.25 26.73
CA GLN A 137 1.05 17.71 26.54
C GLN A 137 -0.09 18.06 25.56
N MET A 138 -1.30 18.16 26.08
CA MET A 138 -2.22 19.20 25.62
C MET A 138 -2.30 20.24 26.74
N PRO A 139 -2.24 21.54 26.42
CA PRO A 139 -2.46 22.62 27.40
C PRO A 139 -3.88 22.62 27.94
#